data_AF-A0A7X6A914-F1
#
_entry.id   AF-A0A7X6A914-F1
#
_cell.length_a   1.000
_cell.length_b   1.000
_cell.length_c   1.000
_cell.angle_alpha   90.00
_cell.angle_beta   90.00
_cell.angle_gamma   90.00
#
_symmetry.space_group_name_H-M   'P 1'
#
loop_
_entity.id
_entity.type
_entity.pdbx_description
1 polymer ?
#
loop_
_entity_poly.entity_id
_entity_poly.type
_entity_poly.pdbx_seq_one_letter_code
_entity_poly.pdbx_strand_id
1 'polypeptide(L)'
;MTLRDQFGAENRLEPGEPAVVIVVSAHKLRKLKKWEIAIRERYEGMRIVRIADVVPSDPPATYEAVAERLRTRVPDEIPVWIDTSRVWASEFGLDTTLPNLLVLGADGSLSGTVRGRFSPESFAELARLIEEPVDSR
;
A
#
# COMPACT_ATOMS: atom_id res chain seq x y z
N MET A 1 6.89 9.56 8.19
CA MET A 1 7.63 8.30 8.42
C MET A 1 8.39 7.91 7.16
N THR A 2 9.60 7.36 7.31
CA THR A 2 10.43 6.90 6.19
C THR A 2 10.51 5.38 6.19
N LEU A 3 10.33 4.74 5.04
CA LEU A 3 10.48 3.29 4.83
C LEU A 3 11.48 3.02 3.72
N ARG A 4 12.20 1.90 3.79
CA ARG A 4 13.08 1.44 2.70
C ARG A 4 12.32 0.52 1.76
N ASP A 5 12.60 0.61 0.46
CA ASP A 5 12.13 -0.38 -0.51
C ASP A 5 13.06 -1.58 -0.64
N GLN A 6 12.79 -2.52 -1.54
CA GLN A 6 13.61 -3.72 -1.75
C GLN A 6 15.00 -3.44 -2.33
N PHE A 7 15.29 -2.21 -2.76
CA PHE A 7 16.57 -1.78 -3.31
C PHE A 7 17.37 -0.92 -2.32
N GLY A 8 16.80 -0.63 -1.14
CA GLY A 8 17.43 0.22 -0.13
C GLY A 8 17.16 1.71 -0.29
N ALA A 9 16.34 2.12 -1.26
CA ALA A 9 15.97 3.52 -1.37
C ALA A 9 15.04 3.91 -0.22
N GLU A 10 15.35 5.02 0.43
CA GLU A 10 14.50 5.60 1.45
C GLU A 10 13.35 6.37 0.80
N ASN A 11 12.15 6.05 1.25
CA ASN A 11 10.92 6.57 0.69
C ASN A 11 10.05 7.16 1.79
N ARG A 12 9.37 8.26 1.46
CA ARG A 12 8.41 8.93 2.32
C ARG A 12 7.21 9.37 1.50
N LEU A 13 6.04 9.31 2.13
CA LEU A 13 4.85 9.94 1.59
C LEU A 13 4.90 11.43 1.97
N GLU A 14 5.00 12.29 0.96
CA GLU A 14 4.94 13.74 1.13
C GLU A 14 3.55 14.23 0.69
N PRO A 15 2.97 15.21 1.39
CA PRO A 15 1.79 15.93 0.93
C PRO A 15 2.04 16.59 -0.44
N GLY A 16 0.97 16.83 -1.18
CA GLY A 16 0.98 17.53 -2.47
C GLY A 16 0.18 16.83 -3.56
N GLU A 17 0.01 15.51 -3.47
CA GLU A 17 -0.73 14.71 -4.44
C GLU A 17 -1.57 13.64 -3.74
N PRO A 18 -2.81 13.40 -4.19
CA PRO A 18 -3.60 12.29 -3.68
C PRO A 18 -2.91 10.96 -4.02
N ALA A 19 -3.04 9.99 -3.11
CA ALA A 19 -2.40 8.69 -3.27
C ALA A 19 -3.28 7.56 -2.78
N VAL A 20 -3.18 6.42 -3.45
CA VAL A 20 -3.69 5.14 -2.94
C VAL A 20 -2.52 4.37 -2.34
N VAL A 21 -2.54 4.19 -1.02
CA VAL A 21 -1.56 3.37 -0.29
C VAL A 21 -2.13 1.98 -0.10
N ILE A 22 -1.45 0.98 -0.65
CA ILE A 22 -1.85 -0.42 -0.55
C ILE A 22 -0.96 -1.14 0.45
N VAL A 23 -1.51 -1.45 1.62
CA VAL A 23 -0.83 -2.16 2.70
C VAL A 23 -1.25 -3.62 2.70
N VAL A 24 -0.28 -4.54 2.61
CA VAL A 24 -0.55 -5.98 2.64
C VAL A 24 0.65 -6.71 3.22
N SER A 25 0.44 -7.88 3.82
CA SER A 25 1.53 -8.77 4.22
C SER A 25 2.47 -9.04 3.03
N ALA A 26 3.78 -8.99 3.27
CA ALA A 26 4.82 -9.27 2.27
C ALA A 26 4.60 -10.58 1.49
N HIS A 27 3.95 -11.58 2.11
CA HIS A 27 3.63 -12.87 1.47
C HIS A 27 2.47 -12.83 0.47
N LYS A 28 1.74 -11.71 0.37
CA LYS A 28 0.47 -11.61 -0.37
C LYS A 28 0.48 -10.52 -1.45
N LEU A 29 1.63 -9.95 -1.80
CA LEU A 29 1.77 -8.91 -2.84
C LEU A 29 1.21 -9.31 -4.21
N ARG A 30 1.20 -10.60 -4.56
CA ARG A 30 0.54 -11.08 -5.79
C ARG A 30 -0.95 -10.71 -5.91
N LYS A 31 -1.60 -10.35 -4.80
CA LYS A 31 -3.00 -9.91 -4.76
C LYS A 31 -3.20 -8.48 -5.25
N LEU A 32 -2.13 -7.70 -5.43
CA LEU A 32 -2.23 -6.27 -5.78
C LEU A 32 -2.46 -6.03 -7.27
N LYS A 33 -2.00 -6.95 -8.14
CA LYS A 33 -2.01 -6.75 -9.60
C LYS A 33 -3.35 -6.26 -10.15
N LYS A 34 -4.47 -6.88 -9.77
CA LYS A 34 -5.80 -6.48 -10.26
C LYS A 34 -6.23 -5.10 -9.77
N TRP A 35 -5.94 -4.78 -8.51
CA TRP A 35 -6.20 -3.45 -7.97
C TRP A 35 -5.44 -2.38 -8.75
N GLU A 36 -4.15 -2.59 -8.94
CA GLU A 36 -3.31 -1.61 -9.62
C GLU A 36 -3.67 -1.39 -11.09
N ILE A 37 -4.04 -2.45 -11.80
CA ILE A 37 -4.51 -2.34 -13.20
C ILE A 37 -5.77 -1.47 -13.23
N ALA A 38 -6.77 -1.80 -12.43
CA ALA A 38 -8.04 -1.08 -12.42
C ALA A 38 -7.88 0.40 -12.01
N ILE A 39 -7.01 0.69 -11.01
CA ILE A 39 -6.73 2.07 -10.60
C ILE A 39 -6.06 2.83 -11.75
N ARG A 40 -5.04 2.27 -12.40
CA ARG A 40 -4.32 2.92 -13.50
C ARG A 40 -5.18 3.12 -14.74
N GLU A 41 -6.10 2.19 -15.01
CA GLU A 41 -7.04 2.29 -16.14
C GLU A 41 -8.08 3.40 -15.93
N ARG A 42 -8.54 3.63 -14.69
CA ARG A 42 -9.55 4.65 -14.38
C ARG A 42 -8.97 6.02 -14.04
N TYR A 43 -7.83 6.07 -13.36
CA TYR A 43 -7.23 7.29 -12.84
C TYR A 43 -5.80 7.46 -13.36
N GLU A 44 -5.68 8.10 -14.52
CA GLU A 44 -4.39 8.44 -15.10
C GLU A 44 -3.57 9.30 -14.13
N GLY A 45 -2.31 8.93 -13.90
CA GLY A 45 -1.42 9.66 -12.99
C GLY A 45 -1.64 9.42 -11.50
N MET A 46 -2.62 8.62 -11.08
CA MET A 46 -2.83 8.32 -9.66
C MET A 46 -1.59 7.70 -9.02
N ARG A 47 -1.10 8.31 -7.94
CA ARG A 47 0.04 7.81 -7.18
C ARG A 47 -0.37 6.55 -6.41
N ILE A 48 0.31 5.42 -6.69
CA ILE A 48 0.08 4.15 -5.99
C ILE A 48 1.34 3.80 -5.19
N VAL A 49 1.18 3.75 -3.86
CA VAL A 49 2.24 3.32 -2.93
C VAL A 49 1.96 1.89 -2.48
N ARG A 50 2.97 1.02 -2.51
CA ARG A 50 2.86 -0.38 -2.07
C ARG A 50 3.66 -0.54 -0.79
N ILE A 51 3.02 -1.08 0.23
CA ILE A 51 3.65 -1.32 1.52
C ILE A 51 3.51 -2.80 1.88
N ALA A 52 4.65 -3.46 2.02
CA ALA A 52 4.78 -4.80 2.52
C ALA A 52 4.89 -4.75 4.06
N ASP A 53 3.78 -5.08 4.73
CA ASP A 53 3.77 -5.30 6.18
C ASP A 53 4.50 -6.62 6.50
N VAL A 54 5.50 -6.53 7.36
CA VAL A 54 6.26 -7.70 7.83
C VAL A 54 5.64 -8.15 9.15
N VAL A 55 4.73 -9.12 9.06
CA VAL A 55 4.10 -9.72 10.24
C VAL A 55 5.17 -10.42 11.08
N PRO A 56 5.14 -10.30 12.42
CA PRO A 56 6.18 -10.88 13.27
C PRO A 56 6.19 -12.41 13.13
N SER A 57 7.39 -12.98 13.07
CA SER A 57 7.65 -14.41 12.98
C SER A 57 8.71 -14.82 13.99
N ASP A 58 8.87 -16.12 14.23
CA ASP A 58 9.96 -16.67 15.04
C ASP A 58 10.81 -17.63 14.18
N PRO A 59 12.06 -17.28 13.84
CA PRO A 59 12.73 -16.01 14.16
C PRO A 59 12.15 -14.81 13.40
N PRO A 60 12.35 -13.56 13.88
CA PRO A 60 11.90 -12.36 13.18
C PRO A 60 12.55 -12.25 11.79
N ALA A 61 11.73 -11.92 10.78
CA ALA A 61 12.26 -11.64 9.44
C ALA A 61 13.04 -10.32 9.44
N THR A 62 14.28 -10.36 8.95
CA THR A 62 15.09 -9.15 8.75
C THR A 62 14.65 -8.40 7.50
N TYR A 63 14.97 -7.11 7.43
CA TYR A 63 14.76 -6.31 6.23
C TYR A 63 15.45 -6.95 5.01
N GLU A 64 16.69 -7.40 5.16
CA GLU A 64 17.51 -7.95 4.08
C GLU A 64 16.85 -9.20 3.46
N ALA A 65 16.34 -10.10 4.32
CA ALA A 65 15.66 -11.32 3.88
C ALA A 65 14.34 -11.02 3.15
N VAL A 66 13.59 -10.03 3.62
CA VAL A 66 12.36 -9.60 2.94
C VAL A 66 12.70 -8.95 1.60
N ALA A 67 13.66 -8.02 1.57
CA ALA A 67 14.08 -7.31 0.37
C ALA A 67 14.57 -8.28 -0.73
N GLU A 68 15.40 -9.28 -0.38
CA GLU A 68 15.84 -10.31 -1.33
C GLU A 68 14.66 -11.09 -1.92
N ARG A 69 13.72 -11.48 -1.06
CA ARG A 69 12.51 -12.18 -1.50
C ARG A 69 11.62 -11.31 -2.39
N LEU A 70 11.60 -10.00 -2.20
CA LEU A 70 10.85 -9.08 -3.05
C LEU A 70 11.52 -8.91 -4.41
N ARG A 71 12.84 -8.72 -4.47
CA ARG A 71 13.59 -8.63 -5.74
C ARG A 71 13.39 -9.85 -6.64
N THR A 72 13.19 -11.03 -6.06
CA THR A 72 12.95 -12.26 -6.85
C THR A 72 11.50 -12.45 -7.30
N ARG A 73 10.55 -11.66 -6.77
CA ARG A 73 9.10 -11.90 -6.95
C ARG A 73 8.35 -10.72 -7.55
N VAL A 74 8.93 -9.53 -7.48
CA VAL A 74 8.34 -8.27 -7.92
C VAL A 74 9.23 -7.75 -9.05
N PRO A 75 8.66 -7.30 -10.19
CA PRO A 75 9.43 -6.65 -11.24
C PRO A 75 10.25 -5.47 -10.72
N ASP A 76 11.42 -5.23 -11.29
CA ASP A 76 12.38 -4.25 -10.78
C ASP A 76 11.85 -2.81 -10.83
N GLU A 77 10.91 -2.54 -11.74
CA GLU A 77 10.29 -1.23 -11.93
C GLU A 77 9.23 -0.89 -10.86
N ILE A 78 8.92 -1.84 -9.97
CA ILE A 78 7.86 -1.70 -8.97
C ILE A 78 8.47 -1.62 -7.57
N PRO A 79 8.71 -0.41 -7.03
CA PRO A 79 9.17 -0.27 -5.65
C PRO A 79 8.07 -0.69 -4.67
N VAL A 80 8.47 -1.44 -3.65
CA VAL A 80 7.61 -1.88 -2.54
C VAL A 80 8.29 -1.49 -1.24
N TRP A 81 7.65 -0.59 -0.49
CA TRP A 81 8.17 -0.13 0.78
C TRP A 81 7.98 -1.21 1.84
N ILE A 82 9.00 -1.47 2.64
CA ILE A 82 9.03 -2.57 3.61
C ILE A 82 8.80 -2.01 5.00
N ASP A 83 7.67 -2.37 5.62
CA ASP A 83 7.32 -1.97 6.97
C ASP A 83 7.61 -3.10 7.96
N THR A 84 8.86 -3.13 8.45
CA THR A 84 9.31 -4.09 9.47
C THR A 84 8.79 -3.78 10.87
N SER A 85 8.44 -2.52 11.12
CA SER A 85 7.94 -2.05 12.43
C SER A 85 6.41 -2.06 12.50
N ARG A 86 5.74 -2.43 11.41
CA ARG A 86 4.28 -2.53 11.27
C ARG A 86 3.56 -1.24 11.61
N VAL A 87 4.20 -0.09 11.41
CA VAL A 87 3.66 1.21 11.80
C VAL A 87 2.32 1.46 11.11
N TRP A 88 2.20 1.19 9.81
CA TRP A 88 0.95 1.38 9.08
C TRP A 88 -0.16 0.48 9.59
N ALA A 89 0.17 -0.80 9.86
CA ALA A 89 -0.82 -1.75 10.35
C ALA A 89 -1.30 -1.36 11.76
N SER A 90 -0.40 -0.90 12.62
CA SER A 90 -0.73 -0.46 13.98
C SER A 90 -1.50 0.86 14.01
N GLU A 91 -1.05 1.86 13.27
CA GLU A 91 -1.64 3.21 13.26
C GLU A 91 -3.09 3.19 12.74
N PHE A 92 -3.35 2.42 11.69
CA PHE A 92 -4.67 2.34 11.06
C PHE A 92 -5.48 1.10 11.44
N GLY A 93 -5.00 0.29 12.39
CA GLY A 93 -5.69 -0.92 12.86
C GLY A 93 -5.94 -1.97 11.76
N LEU A 94 -4.98 -2.15 10.84
CA LEU A 94 -5.17 -2.94 9.62
C LEU A 94 -4.93 -4.44 9.85
N ASP A 95 -5.84 -5.26 9.32
CA ASP A 95 -5.58 -6.69 9.10
C ASP A 95 -4.99 -6.90 7.70
N THR A 96 -3.67 -7.10 7.66
CA THR A 96 -2.85 -7.21 6.44
C THR A 96 -2.85 -8.61 5.81
N THR A 97 -3.69 -9.53 6.29
CA THR A 97 -3.92 -10.85 5.63
C THR A 97 -4.57 -10.70 4.25
N LEU A 98 -5.31 -9.60 4.06
CA LEU A 98 -5.83 -9.09 2.80
C LEU A 98 -5.24 -7.71 2.50
N PRO A 99 -5.23 -7.28 1.22
CA PRO A 99 -4.88 -5.90 0.88
C PRO A 99 -5.81 -4.90 1.58
N ASN A 100 -5.23 -3.84 2.12
CA ASN A 100 -5.92 -2.65 2.61
C ASN A 100 -5.52 -1.49 1.71
N LEU A 101 -6.48 -0.81 1.10
CA LEU A 101 -6.29 0.33 0.23
C LEU A 101 -6.74 1.57 0.97
N LEU A 102 -5.78 2.40 1.37
CA LEU A 102 -5.99 3.66 2.06
C LEU A 102 -5.97 4.76 1.01
N VAL A 103 -7.00 5.60 0.97
CA VAL A 103 -7.07 6.75 0.07
C VAL A 103 -6.66 7.98 0.85
N LEU A 104 -5.53 8.57 0.43
CA LEU A 104 -5.00 9.79 1.02
C LEU A 104 -5.27 10.98 0.10
N GLY A 105 -5.78 12.06 0.68
CA GLY A 105 -5.91 13.36 0.02
C GLY A 105 -4.55 14.02 -0.22
N ALA A 106 -4.53 15.10 -1.00
CA ALA A 106 -3.30 15.85 -1.28
C ALA A 106 -2.70 16.51 -0.02
N ASP A 107 -3.50 16.77 0.99
CA ASP A 107 -3.06 17.27 2.31
C ASP A 107 -2.49 16.16 3.22
N GLY A 108 -2.55 14.89 2.78
CA GLY A 108 -2.15 13.72 3.55
C GLY A 108 -3.23 13.17 4.48
N SER A 109 -4.45 13.74 4.46
CA SER A 109 -5.58 13.23 5.24
C SER A 109 -6.09 11.90 4.70
N LEU A 110 -6.59 11.03 5.57
CA LEU A 110 -7.18 9.74 5.18
C LEU A 110 -8.67 9.91 4.87
N SER A 111 -9.04 9.78 3.59
CA SER A 111 -10.45 9.79 3.15
C SER A 111 -11.18 8.50 3.53
N GLY A 112 -10.48 7.37 3.58
CA GLY A 112 -11.02 6.09 3.98
C GLY A 112 -10.18 4.89 3.55
N THR A 113 -10.67 3.69 3.89
CA THR A 113 -9.96 2.43 3.66
C THR A 113 -10.90 1.37 3.07
N VAL A 114 -10.44 0.68 2.02
CA VAL A 114 -11.10 -0.53 1.49
C VAL A 114 -10.23 -1.74 1.77
N ARG A 115 -10.77 -2.77 2.44
CA ARG A 115 -10.07 -4.02 2.70
C ARG A 115 -10.64 -5.15 1.85
N GLY A 116 -9.78 -5.85 1.11
CA GLY A 116 -10.21 -7.08 0.45
C GLY A 116 -9.45 -7.48 -0.80
N ARG A 117 -9.95 -8.54 -1.42
CA ARG A 117 -9.55 -8.90 -2.79
C ARG A 117 -10.30 -7.99 -3.74
N PHE A 118 -9.68 -7.72 -4.89
CA PHE A 118 -10.34 -7.00 -5.97
C PHE A 118 -11.65 -7.71 -6.40
N SER A 119 -12.74 -6.95 -6.35
CA SER A 119 -14.03 -7.22 -6.97
C SER A 119 -14.58 -5.90 -7.54
N PRO A 120 -15.52 -5.94 -8.50
CA PRO A 120 -16.19 -4.73 -8.98
C PRO A 120 -16.82 -3.89 -7.86
N GLU A 121 -17.41 -4.53 -6.85
CA GLU A 121 -18.03 -3.84 -5.71
C GLU A 121 -16.98 -3.10 -4.86
N SER A 122 -15.91 -3.79 -4.47
CA SER A 122 -14.83 -3.18 -3.69
C SER A 122 -14.11 -2.07 -4.46
N PHE A 123 -14.02 -2.19 -5.80
CA PHE A 123 -13.44 -1.15 -6.63
C PHE A 123 -14.36 0.07 -6.76
N ALA A 124 -15.68 -0.14 -6.84
CA ALA A 124 -16.64 0.96 -6.79
C ALA A 124 -16.58 1.71 -5.45
N GLU A 125 -16.39 1.00 -4.34
CA GLU A 125 -16.17 1.62 -3.03
C GLU A 125 -14.88 2.45 -2.99
N LEU A 126 -13.76 1.90 -3.49
CA LEU A 126 -12.50 2.63 -3.60
C LEU A 126 -12.66 3.89 -4.45
N ALA A 127 -13.33 3.76 -5.60
CA ALA A 127 -13.57 4.86 -6.52
C ALA A 127 -14.33 6.01 -5.85
N ARG A 128 -15.36 5.69 -5.07
CA ARG A 128 -16.12 6.69 -4.30
C ARG A 128 -15.21 7.45 -3.32
N LEU A 129 -14.30 6.76 -2.62
CA LEU A 129 -13.37 7.41 -1.70
C LEU A 129 -12.35 8.32 -2.39
N ILE A 130 -11.96 7.99 -3.63
CA ILE A 130 -11.05 8.81 -4.45
C ILE A 130 -11.77 10.05 -4.98
N GLU A 131 -13.02 9.91 -5.41
CA GLU A 131 -13.80 10.96 -6.07
C GLU A 131 -14.49 11.90 -5.07
N GLU A 132 -14.82 11.40 -3.88
CA GLU A 132 -15.46 12.15 -2.79
C GLU A 132 -14.56 12.12 -1.54
N PRO A 133 -13.37 12.74 -1.58
CA PRO A 133 -12.51 12.82 -0.41
C PRO A 133 -13.26 13.56 0.71
N VAL A 134 -13.17 13.05 1.93
CA VAL A 134 -13.80 13.69 3.08
C VAL A 134 -13.05 14.99 3.34
N ASP A 135 -13.70 16.13 3.07
CA ASP A 135 -13.20 17.45 3.48
C ASP A 135 -13.03 17.44 5.00
N SER A 136 -11.78 17.41 5.45
CA SER A 136 -11.44 17.64 6.85
C SER A 136 -11.63 19.14 7.12
N ARG A 137 -12.81 19.51 7.62
CA ARG A 137 -13.07 20.86 8.18
C ARG A 137 -12.37 21.04 9.52
#